data_AF-A0A925GVV0-F1
#
_entry.id   AF-A0A925GVV0-F1
#
_cell.length_a   1.000
_cell.length_b   1.000
_cell.length_c   1.000
_cell.angle_alpha   90.00
_cell.angle_beta   90.00
_cell.angle_gamma   90.00
#
_symmetry.space_group_name_H-M   'P 1'
#
loop_
_entity.id
_entity.type
_entity.pdbx_description
1 polymer ?
#
loop_
_entity_poly.entity_id
_entity_poly.type
_entity_poly.pdbx_seq_one_letter_code
_entity_poly.pdbx_strand_id
1 'polypeptide(L)' 'MASKPISLARAERIARSHPCENCGEYSFKKLKVKAASASNYKALGEVWHVTKICGVCSMHHEIGIDAEGDIVYSA' A
#
# COMPACT_ATOMS: atom_id res chain seq x y z
N MET A 1 -3.89 23.48 -4.91
CA MET A 1 -3.94 22.72 -6.18
C MET A 1 -4.26 21.28 -5.81
N ALA A 2 -5.40 20.73 -6.23
CA ALA A 2 -5.78 19.36 -5.87
C ALA A 2 -5.02 18.41 -6.79
N SER A 3 -3.88 17.89 -6.33
CA SER A 3 -3.16 16.81 -7.00
C SER A 3 -4.13 15.65 -7.19
N LYS A 4 -4.38 15.28 -8.45
CA LYS A 4 -5.28 14.17 -8.77
C LYS A 4 -4.69 12.92 -8.12
N PRO A 5 -5.43 12.20 -7.25
CA PRO A 5 -4.87 11.04 -6.57
C PRO A 5 -4.33 10.04 -7.60
N ILE A 6 -3.20 9.39 -7.29
CA ILE A 6 -2.64 8.37 -8.18
C ILE A 6 -3.70 7.33 -8.56
N SER A 7 -3.58 6.77 -9.76
CA SER A 7 -4.50 5.72 -10.20
C SER A 7 -4.30 4.43 -9.39
N LEU A 8 -5.35 3.63 -9.28
CA LEU A 8 -5.28 2.31 -8.63
C LEU A 8 -4.16 1.44 -9.22
N ALA A 9 -4.01 1.44 -10.55
CA ALA A 9 -2.93 0.71 -11.23
C ALA A 9 -1.51 1.21 -10.89
N ARG A 10 -1.36 2.47 -10.45
CA ARG A 10 -0.09 3.01 -9.95
C ARG A 10 0.12 2.62 -8.49
N ALA A 11 -0.92 2.70 -7.66
CA ALA A 11 -0.88 2.23 -6.27
C ALA A 11 -0.54 0.73 -6.18
N GLU A 12 -1.12 -0.11 -7.04
CA GLU A 12 -0.79 -1.54 -7.14
C GLU A 12 0.67 -1.79 -7.52
N ARG A 13 1.24 -0.97 -8.42
CA ARG A 13 2.66 -1.06 -8.78
C ARG A 13 3.56 -0.70 -7.60
N ILE A 14 3.28 0.41 -6.92
CA ILE A 14 4.03 0.85 -5.73
C ILE A 14 4.00 -0.24 -4.65
N ALA A 15 2.82 -0.81 -4.39
CA ALA A 15 2.66 -1.89 -3.41
C ALA A 15 3.48 -3.14 -3.74
N ARG A 16 3.55 -3.54 -5.01
CA ARG A 16 4.35 -4.68 -5.48
C ARG A 16 5.85 -4.38 -5.42
N SER A 17 6.25 -3.13 -5.63
CA SER A 17 7.64 -2.69 -5.53
C SER A 17 8.13 -2.55 -4.08
N HIS A 18 7.25 -2.74 -3.10
CA HIS A 18 7.65 -2.80 -1.69
C HIS A 18 7.85 -4.27 -1.28
N PRO A 19 9.02 -4.65 -0.72
CA PRO A 19 9.28 -6.03 -0.30
C PRO A 19 8.46 -6.42 0.94
N CYS A 20 8.50 -7.70 1.30
CA CYS A 20 8.09 -8.20 2.60
C CYS A 20 9.06 -7.70 3.68
N GLU A 21 8.57 -7.01 4.71
CA GLU A 21 9.42 -6.49 5.80
C GLU A 21 10.04 -7.60 6.67
N ASN A 22 9.47 -8.81 6.63
CA ASN A 22 9.96 -9.95 7.40
C ASN A 22 11.04 -10.76 6.67
N CYS A 23 10.85 -11.07 5.38
CA CYS A 23 11.75 -11.96 4.63
C CYS A 23 12.37 -11.33 3.38
N GLY A 24 12.09 -10.07 3.07
CA GLY A 24 12.65 -9.34 1.92
C GLY A 24 12.08 -9.72 0.55
N GLU A 25 11.18 -10.71 0.49
CA GLU A 25 10.67 -11.26 -0.76
C GLU A 25 9.61 -10.36 -1.42
N TYR A 26 9.57 -10.34 -2.75
CA TYR A 26 8.60 -9.57 -3.56
C TYR A 26 7.41 -10.41 -4.04
N SER A 27 7.37 -11.68 -3.66
CA SER A 27 6.32 -12.62 -4.01
C SER A 27 5.17 -12.51 -3.01
N PHE A 28 4.02 -12.02 -3.47
CA PHE A 28 2.80 -11.89 -2.67
C PHE A 28 1.69 -12.80 -3.21
N LYS A 29 1.20 -13.72 -2.37
CA LYS A 29 0.08 -14.62 -2.75
C LYS A 29 -1.26 -13.88 -2.83
N LYS A 30 -1.39 -12.78 -2.10
CA LYS A 30 -2.56 -11.89 -2.12
C LYS A 30 -2.06 -10.45 -2.04
N LEU A 31 -2.62 -9.59 -2.88
CA LEU A 31 -2.42 -8.14 -2.82
C LEU A 31 -3.77 -7.50 -3.13
N LYS A 32 -4.22 -6.61 -2.26
CA LYS A 32 -5.46 -5.85 -2.41
C LYS A 32 -5.16 -4.39 -2.15
N VAL A 33 -5.52 -3.56 -3.11
CA VAL A 33 -5.48 -2.10 -2.99
C VAL A 33 -6.90 -1.59 -2.91
N LYS A 34 -7.18 -0.74 -1.93
CA LYS A 34 -8.48 -0.11 -1.73
C LYS A 34 -8.29 1.37 -1.46
N ALA A 35 -9.31 2.17 -1.74
CA ALA A 35 -9.32 3.55 -1.28
C ALA A 35 -9.27 3.57 0.26
N ALA A 36 -8.47 4.47 0.80
CA ALA A 36 -8.37 4.68 2.23
C ALA A 36 -9.70 5.14 2.82
N SER A 37 -9.92 4.81 4.09
CA SER A 37 -11.08 5.32 4.81
C SER A 37 -10.93 6.82 5.07
N ALA A 38 -12.05 7.52 5.27
CA ALA A 38 -12.02 8.95 5.60
C ALA A 38 -11.22 9.25 6.90
N SER A 39 -11.20 8.31 7.84
CA SER A 39 -10.42 8.40 9.07
C SER A 39 -8.92 8.31 8.79
N ASN A 40 -8.49 7.36 7.96
CA ASN A 40 -7.06 7.18 7.69
C ASN A 40 -6.52 8.27 6.77
N TYR A 41 -7.31 8.76 5.81
CA TYR A 41 -6.95 9.94 5.02
C TYR A 41 -6.72 11.16 5.92
N LYS A 42 -7.59 11.39 6.92
CA LYS A 42 -7.43 12.51 7.86
C LYS A 42 -6.27 12.33 8.83
N ALA A 43 -6.00 11.10 9.29
CA ALA A 43 -5.00 10.83 10.30
C ALA A 43 -3.58 10.70 9.73
N LEU A 44 -3.45 10.06 8.56
CA LEU A 44 -2.17 9.65 7.99
C LEU A 44 -1.91 10.24 6.60
N GLY A 45 -2.92 10.87 5.98
CA GLY A 45 -2.80 11.33 4.59
C GLY A 45 -2.85 10.21 3.56
N GLU A 46 -3.15 8.96 3.96
CA GLU A 46 -3.26 7.86 3.00
C GLU A 46 -4.48 8.03 2.10
N VAL A 47 -4.29 7.82 0.80
CA VAL A 47 -5.34 7.79 -0.22
C VAL A 47 -5.66 6.35 -0.60
N TRP A 48 -4.64 5.49 -0.59
CA TRP A 48 -4.76 4.07 -0.92
C TRP A 48 -4.23 3.22 0.22
N HIS A 49 -5.10 2.35 0.70
CA HIS A 49 -4.77 1.35 1.70
C HIS A 49 -4.51 0.01 1.00
N VAL A 50 -3.33 -0.55 1.23
CA VAL A 50 -2.86 -1.79 0.60
C VAL A 50 -2.70 -2.86 1.66
N THR A 51 -3.31 -4.02 1.42
CA THR A 51 -3.08 -5.23 2.20
C THR A 51 -2.43 -6.27 1.30
N LYS A 52 -1.26 -6.76 1.68
CA LYS A 52 -0.55 -7.81 0.94
C LYS A 52 -0.13 -8.93 1.89
N ILE A 53 -0.09 -10.16 1.39
CA ILE A 53 0.34 -11.31 2.17
C ILE A 53 1.51 -11.95 1.43
N CYS A 54 2.63 -12.09 2.12
CA CYS A 54 3.82 -12.73 1.57
C CYS A 54 3.49 -14.17 1.12
N GLY A 55 3.93 -14.54 -0.08
CA GLY A 55 3.79 -15.90 -0.61
C GLY A 55 4.76 -16.89 0.02
N VAL A 56 5.82 -16.40 0.68
CA VAL A 56 6.87 -17.22 1.30
C VAL A 56 6.65 -17.38 2.80
N CYS A 57 6.78 -16.30 3.58
CA CYS A 57 6.62 -16.37 5.03
C CYS A 57 5.16 -16.24 5.50
N SER A 58 4.20 -15.99 4.59
CA SER A 58 2.79 -15.75 4.92
C SER A 58 2.52 -14.56 5.84
N MET A 59 3.49 -13.67 6.06
CA MET A 59 3.31 -12.43 6.81
C MET A 59 2.28 -11.53 6.12
N HIS A 60 1.42 -10.93 6.93
CA HIS A 60 0.46 -9.91 6.49
C HIS A 60 1.16 -8.56 6.58
N HIS A 61 1.05 -7.77 5.52
CA HIS A 61 1.57 -6.41 5.47
C HIS A 61 0.46 -5.45 5.08
N GLU A 62 0.49 -4.28 5.69
CA GLU A 62 -0.40 -3.16 5.47
C GLU A 62 0.42 -1.93 5.10
N ILE A 63 0.08 -1.29 3.98
CA ILE A 63 0.81 -0.13 3.47
C ILE A 63 -0.18 0.97 3.14
N GLY A 64 0.05 2.16 3.66
CA GLY A 64 -0.67 3.37 3.26
C GLY A 64 0.11 4.12 2.19
N ILE A 65 -0.55 4.48 1.09
CA ILE A 65 0.01 5.27 -0.01
C ILE A 65 -0.78 6.57 -0.15
N ASP A 66 -0.11 7.71 -0.25
CA ASP A 66 -0.74 9.02 -0.39
C ASP A 66 -1.17 9.36 -1.84
N ALA A 67 -1.56 10.62 -2.04
CA ALA A 67 -2.01 11.13 -3.34
C ALA A 67 -0.90 11.22 -4.40
N GLU A 68 0.37 11.30 -3.99
CA GLU A 68 1.55 11.47 -4.85
C GLU A 68 2.20 10.11 -5.17
N GLY A 69 1.96 9.12 -4.33
CA GLY A 69 2.47 7.76 -4.42
C GLY A 69 3.56 7.46 -3.41
N ASP A 70 3.71 8.28 -2.38
CA ASP A 70 4.62 8.05 -1.27
C ASP A 70 3.97 7.13 -0.23
N ILE A 71 4.80 6.27 0.37
CA ILE A 71 4.37 5.37 1.44
C ILE A 71 4.36 6.17 2.74
N VAL A 72 3.17 6.37 3.30
CA VAL A 72 2.99 7.10 4.57
C VAL A 72 3.13 6.20 5.79
N TYR A 73 2.91 4.88 5.63
CA TYR A 73 3.24 3.88 6.64
C TYR A 73 3.38 2.48 6.01
N SER A 74 4.16 1.62 6.67
CA SER A 74 4.20 0.16 6.45
C SER A 74 4.14 -0.55 7.80
N ALA A 75 3.35 -1.63 7.87
CA ALA A 75 3.14 -2.46 9.06
C ALA A 75 2.98 -3.93 8.69
#